data_AF-A0A1B9GK64-F1
#
_entry.id   AF-A0A1B9GK64-F1
#
_cell.length_a   1.000
_cell.length_b   1.000
_cell.length_c   1.000
_cell.angle_alpha   90.00
_cell.angle_beta   90.00
_cell.angle_gamma   90.00
#
_symmetry.space_group_name_H-M   'P 1'
#
loop_
_entity.id
_entity.type
_entity.pdbx_description
1 polymer ?
#
loop_
_entity_poly.entity_id
_entity_poly.type
_entity_poly.pdbx_seq_one_letter_code
_entity_poly.pdbx_strand_id
1 'polypeptide(L)'
;MIVRHLLATLAGLLLLLVPLASATPEDEHGHGHGHGQIEPQLNELFGNSTTAGRHTNNWAVLVCSSRYWFNYRHMANTLAMYRTLKRLGLPDSNIILMLSDDVACNARNAFPATVYASAGRQMDLYGEGIEVDYRGYEVTVESFLRLLTGRHEDTVPRSKRLLSDASSNVFIYMTGHGGNEFLKFQDNEEVSAYDVADAVEQMWEKRRYNKLLFTIDTCQANTMYSKFYSPEITATGSSELGENSYSHHSDRDIGVAVIDGFTHYILQYLETLDKSSLATLRDFFNTYDPVRIQSHPGISTSLSSVPPEGLLVTDFFGGVASVEVVPSSAELPALAAGPEASAWRPSPRRGHFNAISAGGEKEDGRFEKAARPSLHRQQGKEWVRPLGKEQGVAWAQGALTALAGATAYVTYLALSK
;
A
#
# COMPACT_ATOMS: atom_id res chain seq x y z
N MET A 1 23.52 37.85 -26.43
CA MET A 1 24.48 38.96 -26.57
C MET A 1 23.74 40.27 -26.34
N ILE A 2 24.04 40.93 -25.21
CA ILE A 2 24.03 42.40 -24.97
C ILE A 2 22.66 43.11 -25.15
N VAL A 3 21.86 43.47 -24.13
CA VAL A 3 22.05 44.34 -22.94
C VAL A 3 22.04 45.86 -23.25
N ARG A 4 20.99 46.52 -22.74
CA ARG A 4 20.88 47.87 -22.12
C ARG A 4 20.66 49.16 -22.95
N HIS A 5 19.93 50.04 -22.24
CA HIS A 5 19.73 51.49 -22.34
C HIS A 5 18.42 51.93 -23.02
N LEU A 6 17.59 52.84 -22.50
CA LEU A 6 17.75 53.86 -21.46
C LEU A 6 16.37 54.29 -20.92
N LEU A 7 16.40 54.92 -19.74
CA LEU A 7 15.32 55.54 -18.98
C LEU A 7 14.68 56.79 -19.62
N ALA A 8 13.48 57.10 -19.11
CA ALA A 8 12.92 58.43 -18.79
C ALA A 8 11.99 59.13 -19.80
N THR A 9 10.76 59.37 -19.31
CA THR A 9 9.79 60.48 -19.52
C THR A 9 8.39 59.85 -19.45
N LEU A 10 7.37 60.36 -18.76
CA LEU A 10 7.03 61.71 -18.34
C LEU A 10 5.99 61.62 -17.20
N ALA A 11 6.05 62.60 -16.31
CA ALA A 11 5.14 62.80 -15.19
C ALA A 11 3.69 63.09 -15.63
N GLY A 12 2.73 62.63 -14.83
CA GLY A 12 1.31 62.96 -14.95
C GLY A 12 0.57 62.54 -13.68
N LEU A 13 0.71 63.34 -12.62
CA LEU A 13 0.09 63.14 -11.32
C LEU A 13 -1.27 63.84 -11.25
N LEU A 14 -2.20 63.18 -10.56
CA LEU A 14 -3.28 63.75 -9.72
C LEU A 14 -4.66 63.99 -10.35
N LEU A 15 -5.60 63.07 -10.06
CA LEU A 15 -7.03 63.36 -9.93
C LEU A 15 -7.69 62.36 -8.95
N LEU A 16 -7.92 62.88 -7.73
CA LEU A 16 -9.04 62.65 -6.79
C LEU A 16 -9.80 61.31 -6.83
N LEU A 17 -9.71 60.54 -5.73
CA LEU A 17 -10.82 59.70 -5.24
C LEU A 17 -10.80 59.62 -3.70
N VAL A 18 -11.98 59.87 -3.13
CA VAL A 18 -12.38 60.08 -1.73
C VAL A 18 -12.45 58.75 -0.95
N PRO A 19 -12.15 58.70 0.37
CA PRO A 19 -12.39 57.49 1.17
C PRO A 19 -13.86 57.39 1.59
N LEU A 20 -14.49 56.25 1.30
CA LEU A 20 -15.85 55.93 1.74
C LEU A 20 -15.84 55.59 3.24
N ALA A 21 -16.62 56.33 4.00
CA ALA A 21 -16.83 56.15 5.43
C ALA A 21 -17.76 54.96 5.74
N SER A 22 -17.53 54.40 6.91
CA SER A 22 -18.29 53.36 7.61
C SER A 22 -19.79 53.68 7.73
N ALA A 23 -20.64 52.74 7.34
CA ALA A 23 -22.07 52.73 7.63
C ALA A 23 -22.36 51.75 8.78
N THR A 24 -22.95 52.25 9.86
CA THR A 24 -23.60 51.49 10.93
C THR A 24 -25.03 51.13 10.49
N PRO A 25 -25.56 49.93 10.77
CA PRO A 25 -26.99 49.68 10.63
C PRO A 25 -27.74 50.04 11.91
N GLU A 26 -28.86 50.74 11.72
CA GLU A 26 -29.85 51.10 12.72
C GLU A 26 -30.67 49.89 13.18
N ASP A 27 -31.14 49.97 14.43
CA ASP A 27 -32.05 49.05 15.09
C ASP A 27 -33.45 49.05 14.44
N GLU A 28 -33.95 47.88 14.02
CA GLU A 28 -35.38 47.62 13.92
C GLU A 28 -35.78 46.38 14.72
N HIS A 29 -36.72 46.59 15.65
CA HIS A 29 -37.37 45.58 16.47
C HIS A 29 -38.36 44.74 15.64
N GLY A 30 -38.15 43.43 15.58
CA GLY A 30 -39.13 42.45 15.09
C GLY A 30 -38.99 41.11 15.80
N HIS A 31 -40.01 40.73 16.57
CA HIS A 31 -40.10 39.43 17.26
C HIS A 31 -40.16 38.25 16.27
N GLY A 32 -39.23 37.31 16.40
CA GLY A 32 -39.26 36.01 15.73
C GLY A 32 -38.52 34.97 16.58
N HIS A 33 -39.28 34.05 17.18
CA HIS A 33 -38.76 32.95 18.00
C HIS A 33 -37.89 31.97 17.17
N GLY A 34 -36.77 31.56 17.77
CA GLY A 34 -36.27 30.19 17.66
C GLY A 34 -35.51 29.79 16.38
N HIS A 35 -34.39 30.46 16.08
CA HIS A 35 -33.40 29.93 15.12
C HIS A 35 -31.94 29.95 15.63
N GLY A 36 -31.70 30.40 16.87
CA GLY A 36 -30.34 30.60 17.41
C GLY A 36 -29.72 29.43 18.15
N GLN A 37 -30.40 28.26 18.26
CA GLN A 37 -29.86 27.11 19.01
C GLN A 37 -29.43 25.91 18.14
N ILE A 38 -29.84 25.87 16.87
CA ILE A 38 -29.46 24.78 15.97
C ILE A 38 -28.06 25.02 15.39
N GLU A 39 -27.70 26.27 15.07
CA GLU A 39 -26.37 26.61 14.56
C GLU A 39 -25.21 26.37 15.53
N PRO A 40 -25.29 26.69 16.85
CA PRO A 40 -24.19 26.35 17.76
C PRO A 40 -24.05 24.83 17.96
N GLN A 41 -25.15 24.06 17.92
CA GLN A 41 -25.11 22.60 18.03
C GLN A 41 -24.59 21.93 16.75
N LEU A 42 -24.92 22.47 15.56
CA LEU A 42 -24.33 22.04 14.29
C LEU A 42 -22.86 22.46 14.18
N ASN A 43 -22.45 23.60 14.73
CA ASN A 43 -21.05 23.98 14.85
C ASN A 43 -20.30 23.20 15.94
N GLU A 44 -20.97 22.54 16.89
CA GLU A 44 -20.32 21.55 17.75
C GLU A 44 -20.25 20.16 17.10
N LEU A 45 -21.23 19.80 16.24
CA LEU A 45 -21.23 18.54 15.49
C LEU A 45 -20.29 18.55 14.27
N PHE A 46 -20.12 19.71 13.63
CA PHE A 46 -19.33 19.90 12.40
C PHE A 46 -18.20 20.92 12.56
N GLY A 47 -18.18 21.71 13.64
CA GLY A 47 -17.06 22.58 13.94
C GLY A 47 -15.99 21.78 14.66
N ASN A 48 -15.02 21.36 13.85
CA ASN A 48 -13.58 21.30 14.13
C ASN A 48 -13.08 21.48 15.58
N SER A 49 -13.66 20.75 16.54
CA SER A 49 -12.97 20.34 17.77
C SER A 49 -12.09 19.13 17.43
N THR A 50 -11.32 19.29 16.35
CA THR A 50 -10.06 18.59 16.18
C THR A 50 -9.18 19.08 17.32
N THR A 51 -8.81 18.18 18.23
CA THR A 51 -7.51 18.28 18.89
C THR A 51 -6.50 18.71 17.83
N ALA A 52 -5.97 19.93 17.94
CA ALA A 52 -5.11 20.52 16.93
C ALA A 52 -4.02 19.52 16.48
N GLY A 53 -4.05 19.12 15.20
CA GLY A 53 -2.90 18.51 14.53
C GLY A 53 -2.70 16.99 14.56
N ARG A 54 -3.65 16.16 15.03
CA ARG A 54 -3.54 14.69 14.91
C ARG A 54 -4.38 14.14 13.74
N HIS A 55 -3.74 13.37 12.87
CA HIS A 55 -4.38 12.55 11.84
C HIS A 55 -5.26 11.45 12.47
N THR A 56 -6.25 10.98 11.73
CA THR A 56 -7.23 9.99 12.23
C THR A 56 -6.87 8.56 11.84
N ASN A 57 -6.11 8.39 10.75
CA ASN A 57 -5.64 7.10 10.27
C ASN A 57 -4.34 7.26 9.49
N ASN A 58 -3.67 6.14 9.28
CA ASN A 58 -2.49 6.02 8.44
C ASN A 58 -2.79 5.06 7.29
N TRP A 59 -2.22 5.35 6.12
CA TRP A 59 -2.26 4.50 4.93
C TRP A 59 -0.85 4.25 4.42
N ALA A 60 -0.62 3.09 3.84
CA ALA A 60 0.63 2.75 3.19
C ALA A 60 0.41 2.24 1.77
N VAL A 61 1.30 2.63 0.86
CA VAL A 61 1.41 2.07 -0.50
C VAL A 61 2.82 1.54 -0.67
N LEU A 62 2.94 0.22 -0.84
CA LEU A 62 4.22 -0.47 -0.95
C LEU A 62 4.38 -1.07 -2.35
N VAL A 63 5.41 -0.65 -3.09
CA VAL A 63 5.59 -1.02 -4.50
C VAL A 63 6.95 -1.69 -4.71
N CYS A 64 6.91 -2.98 -5.07
CA CYS A 64 8.02 -3.65 -5.74
C CYS A 64 7.81 -3.55 -7.25
N SER A 65 8.58 -2.73 -7.94
CA SER A 65 8.40 -2.49 -9.38
C SER A 65 9.17 -3.46 -10.28
N SER A 66 10.08 -4.27 -9.73
CA SER A 66 10.97 -5.15 -10.50
C SER A 66 10.58 -6.62 -10.51
N ARG A 67 10.78 -7.25 -11.68
CA ARG A 67 10.57 -8.69 -11.91
C ARG A 67 11.86 -9.51 -11.98
N TYR A 68 11.69 -10.83 -12.02
CA TYR A 68 12.70 -11.85 -12.23
C TYR A 68 13.53 -12.19 -11.01
N TRP A 69 14.07 -13.41 -11.02
CA TRP A 69 14.79 -14.00 -9.89
C TRP A 69 15.97 -13.16 -9.40
N PHE A 70 16.71 -12.52 -10.29
CA PHE A 70 17.86 -11.69 -9.92
C PHE A 70 17.48 -10.40 -9.16
N ASN A 71 16.19 -10.05 -9.15
CA ASN A 71 15.63 -8.91 -8.43
C ASN A 71 14.89 -9.32 -7.15
N TYR A 72 15.12 -10.53 -6.65
CA TYR A 72 14.54 -11.05 -5.42
C TYR A 72 14.52 -10.04 -4.27
N ARG A 73 15.63 -9.31 -4.08
CA ARG A 73 15.78 -8.28 -3.02
C ARG A 73 14.68 -7.22 -3.02
N HIS A 74 14.19 -6.77 -4.18
CA HIS A 74 13.15 -5.74 -4.23
C HIS A 74 11.82 -6.26 -3.63
N MET A 75 11.47 -7.53 -3.88
CA MET A 75 10.32 -8.14 -3.22
C MET A 75 10.54 -8.32 -1.73
N ALA A 76 11.72 -8.77 -1.32
CA ALA A 76 12.06 -8.95 0.08
C ALA A 76 12.04 -7.61 0.85
N ASN A 77 12.55 -6.53 0.26
CA ASN A 77 12.45 -5.16 0.78
C ASN A 77 10.99 -4.77 1.06
N THR A 78 10.11 -4.91 0.06
CA THR A 78 8.70 -4.53 0.17
C THR A 78 7.97 -5.38 1.21
N LEU A 79 8.23 -6.69 1.26
CA LEU A 79 7.63 -7.59 2.26
C LEU A 79 8.15 -7.31 3.67
N ALA A 80 9.42 -6.96 3.84
CA ALA A 80 9.96 -6.57 5.13
C ALA A 80 9.39 -5.24 5.63
N MET A 81 9.14 -4.29 4.72
CA MET A 81 8.43 -3.06 5.03
C MET A 81 6.97 -3.33 5.43
N TYR A 82 6.26 -4.17 4.67
CA TYR A 82 4.90 -4.60 4.99
C TYR A 82 4.80 -5.21 6.39
N ARG A 83 5.70 -6.13 6.71
CA ARG A 83 5.79 -6.74 8.04
C ARG A 83 6.02 -5.69 9.14
N THR A 84 6.89 -4.72 8.89
CA THR A 84 7.19 -3.64 9.83
C THR A 84 5.95 -2.81 10.14
N LEU A 85 5.18 -2.44 9.12
CA LEU A 85 3.91 -1.71 9.28
C LEU A 85 2.89 -2.51 10.10
N LYS A 86 2.74 -3.81 9.81
CA LYS A 86 1.87 -4.70 10.60
C LYS A 86 2.30 -4.80 12.06
N ARG A 87 3.61 -4.94 12.30
CA ARG A 87 4.17 -4.97 13.67
C ARG A 87 3.88 -3.68 14.43
N LEU A 88 3.96 -2.54 13.75
CA LEU A 88 3.62 -1.22 14.29
C LEU A 88 2.10 -0.93 14.33
N GLY A 89 1.28 -1.90 13.91
CA GLY A 89 -0.16 -1.91 14.14
C GLY A 89 -1.02 -1.38 13.00
N LEU A 90 -0.43 -1.13 11.83
CA LEU A 90 -1.18 -0.73 10.65
C LEU A 90 -1.98 -1.94 10.10
N PRO A 91 -3.32 -1.85 9.96
CA PRO A 91 -4.12 -2.98 9.50
C PRO A 91 -3.98 -3.19 7.99
N ASP A 92 -4.18 -4.43 7.53
CA ASP A 92 -4.07 -4.79 6.10
C ASP A 92 -5.01 -3.95 5.22
N SER A 93 -6.19 -3.60 5.72
CA SER A 93 -7.14 -2.72 5.02
C SER A 93 -6.58 -1.33 4.67
N ASN A 94 -5.46 -0.94 5.28
CA ASN A 94 -4.80 0.35 5.11
C ASN A 94 -3.41 0.22 4.46
N ILE A 95 -3.00 -0.99 4.05
CA ILE A 95 -1.74 -1.23 3.36
C ILE A 95 -2.05 -1.75 1.97
N ILE A 96 -1.71 -0.98 0.94
CA ILE A 96 -1.80 -1.43 -0.45
C ILE A 96 -0.47 -2.03 -0.86
N LEU A 97 -0.43 -3.33 -1.12
CA LEU A 97 0.78 -4.07 -1.47
C LEU A 97 0.80 -4.44 -2.96
N MET A 98 1.78 -3.91 -3.69
CA MET A 98 2.02 -4.17 -5.11
C MET A 98 3.31 -4.98 -5.30
N LEU A 99 3.19 -6.25 -5.69
CA LEU A 99 4.32 -7.13 -5.98
C LEU A 99 4.33 -7.52 -7.46
N SER A 100 5.32 -7.02 -8.20
CA SER A 100 5.43 -7.27 -9.64
C SER A 100 5.82 -8.70 -10.01
N ASP A 101 6.31 -9.51 -9.08
CA ASP A 101 6.62 -10.93 -9.30
C ASP A 101 6.23 -11.78 -8.08
N ASP A 102 6.39 -13.10 -8.20
CA ASP A 102 6.24 -14.05 -7.10
C ASP A 102 7.51 -14.92 -6.96
N VAL A 103 8.49 -14.42 -6.19
CA VAL A 103 9.71 -15.19 -5.89
C VAL A 103 9.47 -16.35 -4.92
N ALA A 104 8.39 -16.33 -4.15
CA ALA A 104 8.05 -17.43 -3.24
C ALA A 104 7.66 -18.69 -4.03
N CYS A 105 6.96 -18.51 -5.16
CA CYS A 105 6.54 -19.59 -6.06
C CYS A 105 7.52 -19.85 -7.22
N ASN A 106 8.67 -19.18 -7.26
CA ASN A 106 9.64 -19.35 -8.36
C ASN A 106 10.32 -20.71 -8.29
N ALA A 107 10.45 -21.41 -9.44
CA ALA A 107 11.12 -22.72 -9.50
C ALA A 107 12.61 -22.69 -9.12
N ARG A 108 13.25 -21.52 -9.10
CA ARG A 108 14.63 -21.33 -8.61
C ARG A 108 14.71 -21.21 -7.10
N ASN A 109 13.59 -20.98 -6.41
CA ASN A 109 13.59 -20.84 -4.96
C ASN A 109 13.81 -22.20 -4.31
N ALA A 110 14.98 -22.36 -3.68
CA ALA A 110 15.32 -23.57 -2.93
C ALA A 110 14.42 -23.76 -1.69
N PHE A 111 13.71 -22.71 -1.26
CA PHE A 111 12.79 -22.71 -0.12
C PHE A 111 11.38 -22.31 -0.59
N PRO A 112 10.58 -23.28 -1.10
CA PRO A 112 9.27 -23.00 -1.67
C PRO A 112 8.35 -22.26 -0.70
N ALA A 113 7.56 -21.33 -1.23
CA ALA A 113 6.57 -20.55 -0.50
C ALA A 113 7.13 -19.65 0.62
N THR A 114 8.44 -19.36 0.60
CA THR A 114 9.10 -18.49 1.58
C THR A 114 9.95 -17.42 0.92
N VAL A 115 10.12 -16.29 1.62
CA VAL A 115 11.00 -15.19 1.23
C VAL A 115 11.78 -14.70 2.45
N TYR A 116 13.10 -14.73 2.37
CA TYR A 116 14.02 -14.25 3.40
C TYR A 116 14.79 -13.01 2.96
N ALA A 117 15.03 -12.06 3.88
CA ALA A 117 15.90 -10.89 3.66
C ALA A 117 17.29 -11.00 4.33
N SER A 118 17.64 -12.18 4.83
CA SER A 118 18.98 -12.45 5.39
C SER A 118 19.38 -13.90 5.16
N ALA A 119 20.69 -14.15 5.04
CA ALA A 119 21.24 -15.49 4.84
C ALA A 119 20.97 -16.44 6.02
N GLY A 120 20.79 -15.88 7.23
CA GLY A 120 20.40 -16.65 8.41
C GLY A 120 18.96 -17.16 8.37
N ARG A 121 18.14 -16.67 7.43
CA ARG A 121 16.75 -17.09 7.18
C ARG A 121 15.93 -17.18 8.47
N GLN A 122 16.17 -16.25 9.38
CA GLN A 122 15.56 -16.23 10.71
C GLN A 122 14.04 -16.03 10.65
N MET A 123 13.55 -15.50 9.52
CA MET A 123 12.23 -14.94 9.41
C MET A 123 11.73 -14.98 7.98
N ASP A 124 10.68 -15.77 7.75
CA ASP A 124 9.94 -15.74 6.49
C ASP A 124 9.09 -14.47 6.42
N LEU A 125 9.30 -13.72 5.34
CA LEU A 125 8.62 -12.47 5.02
C LEU A 125 7.34 -12.69 4.21
N TYR A 126 7.23 -13.85 3.54
CA TYR A 126 6.03 -14.20 2.79
C TYR A 126 4.97 -14.73 3.75
N GLY A 127 5.29 -15.79 4.52
CA GLY A 127 4.55 -16.23 5.70
C GLY A 127 3.04 -16.42 5.53
N GLU A 128 2.35 -16.59 6.65
CA GLU A 128 0.89 -16.59 6.69
C GLU A 128 0.40 -15.18 7.04
N GLY A 129 -0.51 -14.63 6.23
CA GLY A 129 -1.15 -13.34 6.50
C GLY A 129 -0.59 -12.14 5.73
N ILE A 130 0.08 -12.34 4.59
CA ILE A 130 0.29 -11.27 3.62
C ILE A 130 -0.96 -11.09 2.75
N GLU A 131 -1.36 -9.84 2.55
CA GLU A 131 -2.42 -9.47 1.62
C GLU A 131 -1.81 -8.71 0.45
N VAL A 132 -1.65 -9.40 -0.70
CA VAL A 132 -1.12 -8.78 -1.92
C VAL A 132 -2.28 -8.32 -2.79
N ASP A 133 -2.40 -7.00 -3.00
CA ASP A 133 -3.50 -6.35 -3.71
C ASP A 133 -3.29 -6.33 -5.23
N TYR A 134 -2.07 -6.03 -5.67
CA TYR A 134 -1.69 -6.05 -7.08
C TYR A 134 -0.59 -7.07 -7.28
N ARG A 135 -0.86 -8.09 -8.09
CA ARG A 135 0.04 -9.24 -8.29
C ARG A 135 0.52 -9.33 -9.72
N GLY A 136 1.82 -9.57 -9.90
CA GLY A 136 2.37 -9.90 -11.21
C GLY A 136 2.06 -8.80 -12.23
N TYR A 137 1.34 -9.16 -13.29
CA TYR A 137 0.97 -8.25 -14.38
C TYR A 137 0.04 -7.09 -14.00
N GLU A 138 -0.57 -7.09 -12.81
CA GLU A 138 -1.39 -5.98 -12.35
C GLU A 138 -0.56 -4.79 -11.86
N VAL A 139 0.73 -4.99 -11.57
CA VAL A 139 1.64 -3.92 -11.12
C VAL A 139 2.19 -3.19 -12.33
N THR A 140 1.42 -2.23 -12.85
CA THR A 140 1.78 -1.36 -13.98
C THR A 140 1.90 0.09 -13.53
N VAL A 141 2.51 0.94 -14.37
CA VAL A 141 2.54 2.39 -14.12
C VAL A 141 1.11 2.93 -14.01
N GLU A 142 0.24 2.50 -14.92
CA GLU A 142 -1.17 2.90 -14.94
C GLU A 142 -1.93 2.52 -13.65
N SER A 143 -1.75 1.29 -13.16
CA SER A 143 -2.36 0.85 -11.90
C SER A 143 -1.90 1.69 -10.71
N PHE A 144 -0.60 2.01 -10.64
CA PHE A 144 -0.02 2.82 -9.57
C PHE A 144 -0.54 4.26 -9.61
N LEU A 145 -0.52 4.92 -10.78
CA LEU A 145 -1.03 6.30 -10.90
C LEU A 145 -2.54 6.38 -10.66
N ARG A 146 -3.32 5.38 -11.09
CA ARG A 146 -4.76 5.30 -10.78
C ARG A 146 -5.02 5.12 -9.30
N LEU A 147 -4.20 4.33 -8.61
CA LEU A 147 -4.28 4.15 -7.16
C LEU A 147 -4.12 5.48 -6.44
N LEU A 148 -3.07 6.23 -6.75
CA LEU A 148 -2.80 7.54 -6.12
C LEU A 148 -3.91 8.55 -6.43
N THR A 149 -4.28 8.70 -7.70
CA THR A 149 -5.33 9.65 -8.12
C THR A 149 -6.74 9.22 -7.74
N GLY A 150 -6.89 7.96 -7.29
CA GLY A 150 -8.12 7.19 -7.09
C GLY A 150 -9.11 7.26 -8.25
N ARG A 151 -8.59 7.21 -9.48
CA ARG A 151 -9.39 7.10 -10.71
C ARG A 151 -9.57 5.61 -11.04
N HIS A 152 -10.48 4.96 -10.33
CA HIS A 152 -10.84 3.56 -10.54
C HIS A 152 -12.24 3.43 -11.11
N GLU A 153 -12.48 2.36 -11.86
CA GLU A 153 -13.84 1.95 -12.21
C GLU A 153 -14.60 1.46 -10.97
N ASP A 154 -15.93 1.58 -10.97
CA ASP A 154 -16.79 1.19 -9.84
C ASP A 154 -16.67 -0.30 -9.50
N THR A 155 -16.26 -1.13 -10.46
CA THR A 155 -16.04 -2.57 -10.32
C THR A 155 -14.76 -2.94 -9.57
N VAL A 156 -13.79 -2.02 -9.45
CA VAL A 156 -12.51 -2.30 -8.78
C VAL A 156 -12.76 -2.57 -7.29
N PRO A 157 -12.28 -3.69 -6.72
CA PRO A 157 -12.55 -4.03 -5.32
C PRO A 157 -11.94 -3.01 -4.36
N ARG A 158 -12.54 -2.88 -3.16
CA ARG A 158 -12.08 -1.93 -2.12
C ARG A 158 -10.61 -2.13 -1.73
N SER A 159 -10.13 -3.37 -1.67
CA SER A 159 -8.73 -3.68 -1.31
C SER A 159 -7.72 -3.10 -2.31
N LYS A 160 -8.14 -2.82 -3.54
CA LYS A 160 -7.31 -2.19 -4.59
C LYS A 160 -7.53 -0.67 -4.70
N ARG A 161 -7.99 -0.02 -3.63
CA ARG A 161 -8.25 1.42 -3.60
C ARG A 161 -7.59 2.05 -2.39
N LEU A 162 -6.85 3.14 -2.62
CA LEU A 162 -6.32 3.98 -1.55
C LEU A 162 -7.44 4.89 -1.04
N LEU A 163 -8.11 4.53 0.05
CA LEU A 163 -9.26 5.29 0.58
C LEU A 163 -8.85 6.33 1.64
N SER A 164 -7.70 6.97 1.43
CA SER A 164 -7.21 8.07 2.25
C SER A 164 -7.98 9.37 1.98
N ASP A 165 -7.99 10.25 2.98
CA ASP A 165 -8.71 11.51 3.03
C ASP A 165 -7.87 12.64 3.64
N ALA A 166 -8.50 13.79 3.88
CA ALA A 166 -7.87 15.01 4.38
C ALA A 166 -7.28 14.86 5.79
N SER A 167 -7.62 13.79 6.50
CA SER A 167 -7.17 13.49 7.86
C SER A 167 -6.22 12.30 7.92
N SER A 168 -5.85 11.76 6.76
CA SER A 168 -5.03 10.55 6.63
C SER A 168 -3.56 10.91 6.41
N ASN A 169 -2.62 10.35 7.18
CA ASN A 169 -1.21 10.38 6.76
C ASN A 169 -0.93 9.21 5.82
N VAL A 170 -0.16 9.46 4.76
CA VAL A 170 0.12 8.47 3.71
C VAL A 170 1.62 8.21 3.63
N PHE A 171 2.01 6.95 3.75
CA PHE A 171 3.36 6.46 3.50
C PHE A 171 3.43 5.79 2.14
N ILE A 172 4.33 6.23 1.27
CA ILE A 172 4.59 5.58 -0.02
C ILE A 172 6.03 5.07 -0.01
N TYR A 173 6.19 3.76 -0.17
CA TYR A 173 7.49 3.12 -0.31
C TYR A 173 7.60 2.44 -1.67
N MET A 174 8.65 2.77 -2.42
CA MET A 174 8.92 2.17 -3.73
C MET A 174 10.32 1.60 -3.78
N THR A 175 10.48 0.43 -4.38
CA THR A 175 11.79 -0.18 -4.61
C THR A 175 11.85 -0.88 -5.97
N GLY A 176 12.99 -0.73 -6.64
CA GLY A 176 13.21 -1.29 -7.96
C GLY A 176 14.46 -0.73 -8.64
N HIS A 177 14.52 -0.91 -9.95
CA HIS A 177 15.54 -0.29 -10.79
C HIS A 177 15.06 1.04 -11.33
N GLY A 178 15.93 2.03 -11.36
CA GLY A 178 15.62 3.36 -11.83
C GLY A 178 16.88 4.11 -12.24
N GLY A 179 16.71 5.41 -12.45
CA GLY A 179 17.79 6.30 -12.82
C GLY A 179 17.34 7.75 -12.67
N ASN A 180 18.00 8.64 -13.40
CA ASN A 180 17.70 10.07 -13.33
C ASN A 180 16.23 10.34 -13.71
N GLU A 181 15.41 10.66 -12.71
CA GLU A 181 14.00 11.03 -12.82
C GLU A 181 13.06 9.92 -13.34
N PHE A 182 13.44 8.64 -13.20
CA PHE A 182 12.52 7.53 -13.52
C PHE A 182 12.72 6.28 -12.66
N LEU A 183 11.66 5.48 -12.53
CA LEU A 183 11.68 4.12 -11.97
C LEU A 183 11.06 3.14 -12.98
N LYS A 184 11.73 2.03 -13.24
CA LYS A 184 11.24 0.96 -14.12
C LYS A 184 10.15 0.16 -13.44
N PHE A 185 9.11 -0.16 -14.19
CA PHE A 185 8.07 -1.12 -13.85
C PHE A 185 8.20 -2.33 -14.77
N GLN A 186 8.19 -3.53 -14.19
CA GLN A 186 8.10 -4.81 -14.91
C GLN A 186 9.21 -5.06 -15.95
N ASP A 187 10.29 -4.28 -15.94
CA ASP A 187 11.35 -4.26 -16.96
C ASP A 187 10.87 -3.87 -18.38
N ASN A 188 9.69 -3.23 -18.51
CA ASN A 188 9.12 -2.85 -19.80
C ASN A 188 8.63 -1.40 -19.88
N GLU A 189 8.25 -0.81 -18.74
CA GLU A 189 7.68 0.53 -18.62
C GLU A 189 8.51 1.34 -17.62
N GLU A 190 8.37 2.66 -17.67
CA GLU A 190 9.03 3.59 -16.75
C GLU A 190 7.99 4.60 -16.27
N VAL A 191 7.97 4.85 -14.96
CA VAL A 191 7.25 6.00 -14.39
C VAL A 191 8.26 7.12 -14.16
N SER A 192 7.94 8.33 -14.64
CA SER A 192 8.82 9.48 -14.44
C SER A 192 8.56 10.18 -13.09
N ALA A 193 9.54 10.92 -12.60
CA ALA A 193 9.39 11.78 -11.42
C ALA A 193 8.25 12.82 -11.61
N TYR A 194 8.02 13.24 -12.85
CA TYR A 194 6.93 14.15 -13.21
C TYR A 194 5.55 13.49 -13.06
N ASP A 195 5.39 12.26 -13.54
CA ASP A 195 4.12 11.53 -13.41
C ASP A 195 3.73 11.31 -11.95
N VAL A 196 4.71 10.98 -11.10
CA VAL A 196 4.48 10.81 -9.66
C VAL A 196 4.14 12.15 -9.01
N ALA A 197 4.84 13.24 -9.37
CA ALA A 197 4.55 14.58 -8.86
C ALA A 197 3.13 15.03 -9.19
N ASP A 198 2.69 14.85 -10.44
CA ASP A 198 1.34 15.22 -10.87
C ASP A 198 0.25 14.33 -10.27
N ALA A 199 0.55 13.06 -9.98
CA ALA A 199 -0.36 12.19 -9.26
C ALA A 199 -0.51 12.61 -7.79
N VAL A 200 0.60 12.98 -7.13
CA VAL A 200 0.59 13.50 -5.76
C VAL A 200 -0.12 14.86 -5.69
N GLU A 201 0.04 15.73 -6.68
CA GLU A 201 -0.74 16.98 -6.77
C GLU A 201 -2.24 16.69 -6.83
N GLN A 202 -2.65 15.74 -7.66
CA GLN A 202 -4.05 15.34 -7.70
C GLN A 202 -4.54 14.73 -6.39
N MET A 203 -3.66 14.09 -5.60
CA MET A 203 -4.01 13.67 -4.24
C MET A 203 -4.25 14.89 -3.34
N TRP A 204 -3.40 15.90 -3.43
CA TRP A 204 -3.51 17.14 -2.66
C TRP A 204 -4.78 17.93 -3.00
N GLU A 205 -5.03 18.20 -4.29
CA GLU A 205 -6.22 18.91 -4.75
C GLU A 205 -7.52 18.23 -4.31
N LYS A 206 -7.53 16.89 -4.30
CA LYS A 206 -8.67 16.07 -3.85
C LYS A 206 -8.69 15.82 -2.34
N ARG A 207 -7.79 16.43 -1.58
CA ARG A 207 -7.64 16.26 -0.13
C ARG A 207 -7.57 14.79 0.29
N ARG A 208 -6.65 14.05 -0.31
CA ARG A 208 -6.45 12.61 -0.05
C ARG A 208 -5.29 12.31 0.90
N TYR A 209 -4.65 13.34 1.45
CA TYR A 209 -3.70 13.20 2.54
C TYR A 209 -3.65 14.47 3.39
N ASN A 210 -3.28 14.30 4.65
CA ASN A 210 -2.89 15.34 5.60
C ASN A 210 -1.38 15.58 5.54
N LYS A 211 -0.58 14.50 5.64
CA LYS A 211 0.88 14.49 5.48
C LYS A 211 1.27 13.29 4.62
N LEU A 212 2.29 13.45 3.79
CA LEU A 212 2.81 12.38 2.94
C LEU A 212 4.31 12.15 3.23
N LEU A 213 4.67 10.90 3.48
CA LEU A 213 6.06 10.43 3.54
C LEU A 213 6.36 9.59 2.31
N PHE A 214 7.25 10.07 1.44
CA PHE A 214 7.68 9.36 0.24
C PHE A 214 9.10 8.80 0.42
N THR A 215 9.24 7.48 0.42
CA THR A 215 10.53 6.79 0.54
C THR A 215 10.78 5.94 -0.70
N ILE A 216 11.96 6.04 -1.30
CA ILE A 216 12.28 5.28 -2.50
C ILE A 216 13.70 4.70 -2.48
N ASP A 217 13.81 3.40 -2.78
CA ASP A 217 15.08 2.68 -2.85
C ASP A 217 15.37 2.22 -4.28
N THR A 218 16.23 2.98 -4.98
CA THR A 218 16.63 2.77 -6.38
C THR A 218 17.91 3.56 -6.67
N CYS A 219 18.58 3.28 -7.79
CA CYS A 219 19.63 4.16 -8.32
C CYS A 219 19.06 5.56 -8.62
N GLN A 220 19.81 6.60 -8.26
CA GLN A 220 19.44 8.01 -8.39
C GLN A 220 18.09 8.37 -7.75
N ALA A 221 17.74 7.69 -6.66
CA ALA A 221 16.49 7.80 -5.93
C ALA A 221 16.09 9.26 -5.60
N ASN A 222 17.07 10.11 -5.24
CA ASN A 222 16.80 11.48 -4.84
C ASN A 222 16.19 12.35 -5.95
N THR A 223 16.34 11.92 -7.21
CA THR A 223 15.76 12.61 -8.37
C THR A 223 14.24 12.41 -8.46
N MET A 224 13.70 11.34 -7.88
CA MET A 224 12.28 10.97 -8.02
C MET A 224 11.31 11.90 -7.29
N TYR A 225 11.74 12.53 -6.20
CA TYR A 225 10.93 13.52 -5.47
C TYR A 225 11.32 14.96 -5.80
N SER A 226 12.31 15.18 -6.68
CA SER A 226 12.81 16.51 -7.03
C SER A 226 11.79 17.39 -7.76
N LYS A 227 10.76 16.75 -8.35
CA LYS A 227 9.68 17.42 -9.08
C LYS A 227 8.42 17.61 -8.24
N PHE A 228 8.38 17.18 -6.98
CA PHE A 228 7.24 17.43 -6.12
C PHE A 228 7.07 18.94 -5.88
N TYR A 229 5.82 19.39 -5.93
CA TYR A 229 5.45 20.79 -5.72
C TYR A 229 4.23 20.96 -4.81
N SER A 230 3.52 19.88 -4.48
CA SER A 230 2.42 19.88 -3.53
C SER A 230 2.93 19.99 -2.09
N PRO A 231 2.20 20.67 -1.20
CA PRO A 231 2.61 20.83 0.18
C PRO A 231 2.42 19.55 0.99
N GLU A 232 2.93 19.58 2.21
CA GLU A 232 2.83 18.54 3.23
C GLU A 232 3.49 17.21 2.87
N ILE A 233 4.57 17.29 2.10
CA ILE A 233 5.41 16.15 1.71
C ILE A 233 6.77 16.21 2.42
N THR A 234 7.13 15.10 3.06
CA THR A 234 8.51 14.76 3.41
C THR A 234 8.96 13.61 2.53
N ALA A 235 10.15 13.69 1.93
CA ALA A 235 10.64 12.66 1.03
C ALA A 235 12.08 12.25 1.36
N THR A 236 12.42 11.01 1.04
CA THR A 236 13.77 10.48 1.21
C THR A 236 14.06 9.40 0.17
N GLY A 237 15.31 9.32 -0.27
CA GLY A 237 15.76 8.39 -1.31
C GLY A 237 17.08 7.76 -0.92
N SER A 238 17.40 6.59 -1.49
CA SER A 238 18.61 5.84 -1.14
C SER A 238 19.93 6.37 -1.74
N SER A 239 19.89 7.14 -2.84
CA SER A 239 21.09 7.52 -3.60
C SER A 239 20.94 8.86 -4.34
N GLU A 240 22.06 9.56 -4.50
CA GLU A 240 22.15 10.88 -5.17
C GLU A 240 22.13 10.80 -6.71
N LEU A 241 21.96 11.96 -7.35
CA LEU A 241 22.07 12.08 -8.81
C LEU A 241 23.46 11.61 -9.28
N GLY A 242 23.48 10.72 -10.29
CA GLY A 242 24.72 10.10 -10.78
C GLY A 242 25.27 8.96 -9.94
N GLU A 243 24.56 8.54 -8.88
CA GLU A 243 24.95 7.44 -7.99
C GLU A 243 24.04 6.22 -8.13
N ASN A 244 24.59 5.02 -7.92
CA ASN A 244 23.82 3.78 -7.84
C ASN A 244 23.36 3.51 -6.40
N SER A 245 22.26 2.78 -6.23
CA SER A 245 21.97 2.09 -4.97
C SER A 245 22.56 0.68 -5.00
N TYR A 246 22.86 0.12 -3.83
CA TYR A 246 23.57 -1.16 -3.72
C TYR A 246 22.76 -2.21 -2.97
N SER A 247 22.80 -3.43 -3.50
CA SER A 247 22.28 -4.61 -2.82
C SER A 247 23.13 -4.99 -1.61
N HIS A 248 22.53 -5.60 -0.61
CA HIS A 248 23.18 -6.10 0.59
C HIS A 248 22.82 -7.58 0.82
N HIS A 249 23.63 -8.29 1.61
CA HIS A 249 23.48 -9.74 1.90
C HIS A 249 23.23 -10.63 0.67
N SER A 250 24.25 -11.34 0.21
CA SER A 250 24.06 -12.44 -0.75
C SER A 250 23.81 -13.75 -0.02
N ASP A 251 22.77 -14.48 -0.42
CA ASP A 251 22.49 -15.82 0.07
C ASP A 251 22.95 -16.84 -0.99
N ARG A 252 23.79 -17.80 -0.59
CA ARG A 252 24.38 -18.80 -1.51
C ARG A 252 23.38 -19.87 -1.93
N ASP A 253 22.40 -20.18 -1.08
CA ASP A 253 21.38 -21.19 -1.36
C ASP A 253 20.30 -20.61 -2.29
N ILE A 254 20.00 -19.31 -2.17
CA ILE A 254 19.09 -18.58 -3.07
C ILE A 254 19.83 -18.13 -4.35
N GLY A 255 21.14 -17.88 -4.25
CA GLY A 255 22.03 -17.56 -5.37
C GLY A 255 22.00 -16.10 -5.83
N VAL A 256 21.35 -15.21 -5.09
CA VAL A 256 21.22 -13.77 -5.40
C VAL A 256 21.30 -12.93 -4.12
N ALA A 257 21.38 -11.60 -4.26
CA ALA A 257 21.22 -10.69 -3.13
C ALA A 257 19.77 -10.67 -2.64
N VAL A 258 19.57 -10.62 -1.32
CA VAL A 258 18.26 -10.81 -0.69
C VAL A 258 17.65 -9.54 -0.09
N ILE A 259 18.39 -8.44 -0.02
CA ILE A 259 17.89 -7.14 0.46
C ILE A 259 18.74 -6.02 -0.15
N ASP A 260 18.27 -4.78 -0.18
CA ASP A 260 19.10 -3.61 -0.51
C ASP A 260 19.68 -2.93 0.74
N GLY A 261 20.84 -2.29 0.60
CA GLY A 261 21.59 -1.70 1.72
C GLY A 261 20.81 -0.63 2.47
N PHE A 262 20.25 0.34 1.73
CA PHE A 262 19.42 1.40 2.32
C PHE A 262 18.24 0.80 3.09
N THR A 263 17.46 -0.07 2.44
CA THR A 263 16.32 -0.74 3.07
C THR A 263 16.72 -1.58 4.29
N HIS A 264 17.87 -2.28 4.24
CA HIS A 264 18.38 -3.05 5.37
C HIS A 264 18.59 -2.20 6.63
N TYR A 265 19.27 -1.06 6.49
CA TYR A 265 19.60 -0.22 7.64
C TYR A 265 18.39 0.54 8.20
N ILE A 266 17.47 1.02 7.36
CA ILE A 266 16.24 1.66 7.86
C ILE A 266 15.35 0.63 8.59
N LEU A 267 15.25 -0.60 8.07
CA LEU A 267 14.50 -1.67 8.73
C LEU A 267 15.13 -2.06 10.07
N GLN A 268 16.46 -2.11 10.16
CA GLN A 268 17.16 -2.36 11.41
C GLN A 268 16.77 -1.35 12.49
N TYR A 269 16.66 -0.07 12.14
CA TYR A 269 16.19 0.95 13.07
C TYR A 269 14.70 0.78 13.38
N LEU A 270 13.85 0.58 12.38
CA LEU A 270 12.40 0.43 12.58
C LEU A 270 12.06 -0.76 13.49
N GLU A 271 12.84 -1.85 13.44
CA GLU A 271 12.71 -3.01 14.34
C GLU A 271 12.92 -2.67 15.83
N THR A 272 13.61 -1.57 16.13
CA THR A 272 13.78 -1.08 17.52
C THR A 272 12.58 -0.32 18.06
N LEU A 273 11.65 0.09 17.19
CA LEU A 273 10.50 0.91 17.57
C LEU A 273 9.30 0.04 17.91
N ASP A 274 8.48 0.48 18.86
CA ASP A 274 7.17 -0.10 19.13
C ASP A 274 6.02 0.85 18.76
N LYS A 275 4.77 0.42 18.96
CA LYS A 275 3.56 1.18 18.63
C LYS A 275 3.41 2.48 19.42
N SER A 276 4.07 2.58 20.58
CA SER A 276 4.07 3.76 21.46
C SER A 276 5.30 4.65 21.29
N SER A 277 6.17 4.34 20.33
CA SER A 277 7.41 5.08 20.11
C SER A 277 7.13 6.56 19.81
N LEU A 278 7.91 7.41 20.47
CA LEU A 278 7.95 8.87 20.26
C LEU A 278 9.16 9.28 19.40
N ALA A 279 9.79 8.31 18.72
CA ALA A 279 10.87 8.61 17.79
C ALA A 279 10.37 9.49 16.64
N THR A 280 11.15 10.53 16.34
CA THR A 280 10.82 11.52 15.31
C THR A 280 11.33 11.09 13.93
N LEU A 281 10.84 11.70 12.86
CA LEU A 281 11.44 11.53 11.53
C LEU A 281 12.88 12.04 11.51
N ARG A 282 13.24 13.03 12.34
CA ARG A 282 14.64 13.42 12.52
C ARG A 282 15.49 12.27 13.04
N ASP A 283 15.01 11.54 14.03
CA ASP A 283 15.71 10.37 14.58
C ASP A 283 15.85 9.27 13.53
N PHE A 284 14.80 9.03 12.74
CA PHE A 284 14.82 8.10 11.61
C PHE A 284 15.88 8.49 10.57
N PHE A 285 15.93 9.76 10.16
CA PHE A 285 16.89 10.27 9.19
C PHE A 285 18.34 10.30 9.70
N ASN A 286 18.54 10.50 11.01
CA ASN A 286 19.87 10.45 11.63
C ASN A 286 20.50 9.05 11.59
N THR A 287 19.74 8.01 11.23
CA THR A 287 20.27 6.64 11.06
C THR A 287 21.07 6.47 9.77
N TYR A 288 20.95 7.41 8.83
CA TYR A 288 21.59 7.31 7.53
C TYR A 288 23.11 7.46 7.67
N ASP A 289 23.82 6.40 7.29
CA ASP A 289 25.28 6.34 7.26
C ASP A 289 25.73 6.00 5.84
N PRO A 290 26.18 6.98 5.04
CA PRO A 290 26.59 6.76 3.66
C PRO A 290 27.71 5.72 3.50
N VAL A 291 28.56 5.54 4.53
CA VAL A 291 29.63 4.55 4.50
C VAL A 291 29.06 3.13 4.58
N ARG A 292 28.08 2.92 5.46
CA ARG A 292 27.38 1.63 5.60
C ARG A 292 26.47 1.35 4.41
N ILE A 293 25.70 2.35 4.00
CA ILE A 293 24.71 2.25 2.91
C ILE A 293 25.40 2.17 1.53
N GLN A 294 26.66 2.60 1.43
CA GLN A 294 27.47 2.64 0.20
C GLN A 294 26.89 3.57 -0.89
N SER A 295 25.96 4.43 -0.50
CA SER A 295 25.38 5.50 -1.31
C SER A 295 24.97 6.65 -0.39
N HIS A 296 24.51 7.77 -0.94
CA HIS A 296 24.15 8.98 -0.20
C HIS A 296 22.63 9.16 -0.16
N PRO A 297 21.96 8.73 0.94
CA PRO A 297 20.54 8.96 1.08
C PRO A 297 20.21 10.45 1.16
N GLY A 298 19.22 10.88 0.37
CA GLY A 298 18.72 12.25 0.40
C GLY A 298 17.51 12.39 1.30
N ILE A 299 17.29 13.60 1.79
CA ILE A 299 16.12 14.00 2.58
C ILE A 299 15.62 15.33 2.02
N SER A 300 14.31 15.42 1.75
CA SER A 300 13.64 16.65 1.36
C SER A 300 12.47 16.93 2.31
N THR A 301 12.50 18.10 2.92
CA THR A 301 11.47 18.60 3.85
C THR A 301 10.93 19.96 3.42
N SER A 302 11.34 20.47 2.26
CA SER A 302 11.01 21.81 1.78
C SER A 302 9.52 22.04 1.56
N LEU A 303 8.77 20.96 1.36
CA LEU A 303 7.32 20.99 1.12
C LEU A 303 6.52 20.71 2.40
N SER A 304 7.14 20.33 3.51
CA SER A 304 6.45 20.10 4.78
C SER A 304 6.37 21.38 5.60
N SER A 305 5.18 21.71 6.12
CA SER A 305 5.02 22.82 7.06
C SER A 305 5.59 22.53 8.45
N VAL A 306 5.78 21.25 8.78
CA VAL A 306 6.28 20.77 10.08
C VAL A 306 7.68 20.18 9.86
N PRO A 307 8.69 20.60 10.64
CA PRO A 307 10.03 20.06 10.50
C PRO A 307 10.09 18.60 11.00
N PRO A 308 11.09 17.80 10.59
CA PRO A 308 11.18 16.37 10.94
C PRO A 308 11.17 16.05 12.44
N GLU A 309 11.59 16.98 13.28
CA GLU A 309 11.57 16.86 14.75
C GLU A 309 10.15 16.91 15.32
N GLY A 310 9.20 17.49 14.58
CA GLY A 310 7.80 17.62 14.95
C GLY A 310 6.89 16.52 14.38
N LEU A 311 7.45 15.56 13.65
CA LEU A 311 6.72 14.43 13.05
C LEU A 311 7.25 13.12 13.64
N LEU A 312 6.36 12.25 14.12
CA LEU A 312 6.76 10.94 14.63
C LEU A 312 6.88 9.92 13.50
N VAL A 313 7.74 8.92 13.68
CA VAL A 313 7.75 7.76 12.78
C VAL A 313 6.41 7.03 12.84
N THR A 314 5.81 6.93 14.02
CA THR A 314 4.49 6.32 14.22
C THR A 314 3.35 7.09 13.55
N ASP A 315 3.56 8.36 13.16
CA ASP A 315 2.59 9.13 12.37
C ASP A 315 2.46 8.62 10.92
N PHE A 316 3.36 7.75 10.46
CA PHE A 316 3.31 7.16 9.12
C PHE A 316 3.31 5.63 9.16
N PHE A 317 4.05 5.03 10.10
CA PHE A 317 4.25 3.59 10.19
C PHE A 317 3.31 2.89 11.19
N GLY A 318 2.74 3.64 12.14
CA GLY A 318 1.97 3.10 13.26
C GLY A 318 0.47 2.98 12.96
N GLY A 319 -0.21 2.06 13.65
CA GLY A 319 -1.67 2.03 13.68
C GLY A 319 -2.22 3.17 14.56
N VAL A 320 -3.25 3.87 14.07
CA VAL A 320 -4.00 4.84 14.88
C VAL A 320 -5.21 4.14 15.48
N ALA A 321 -5.27 4.05 16.81
CA ALA A 321 -6.45 3.57 17.53
C ALA A 321 -7.05 4.72 18.33
N SER A 322 -8.28 5.13 17.98
CA SER A 322 -9.08 6.02 18.82
C SER A 322 -9.78 5.19 19.89
N VAL A 323 -9.46 5.44 21.16
CA VAL A 323 -10.18 4.85 22.29
C VAL A 323 -11.19 5.88 22.79
N GLU A 324 -12.47 5.66 22.50
CA GLU A 324 -13.54 6.43 23.14
C GLU A 324 -13.85 5.82 24.50
N VAL A 325 -13.57 6.57 25.57
CA VAL A 325 -13.93 6.17 26.94
C VAL A 325 -15.38 6.57 27.16
N VAL A 326 -16.28 5.60 27.05
CA VAL A 326 -17.69 5.81 27.37
C VAL A 326 -17.84 5.88 28.89
N PRO A 327 -18.48 6.93 29.45
CA PRO A 327 -18.74 7.00 30.90
C PRO A 327 -19.64 5.84 31.33
N SER A 328 -19.42 5.29 32.52
CA SER A 328 -20.20 4.15 33.05
C SER A 328 -21.72 4.41 33.07
N SER A 329 -22.16 5.66 33.12
CA SER A 329 -23.59 6.01 33.01
C SER A 329 -24.20 5.79 31.62
N ALA A 330 -23.37 5.61 30.59
CA ALA A 330 -23.75 5.29 29.22
C ALA A 330 -23.43 3.83 28.84
N GLU A 331 -22.93 3.02 29.78
CA GLU A 331 -22.93 1.56 29.61
C GLU A 331 -24.38 1.10 29.49
N LEU A 332 -24.72 0.47 28.37
CA LEU A 332 -26.00 -0.22 28.24
C LEU A 332 -26.12 -1.18 29.42
N PRO A 333 -27.24 -1.16 30.18
CA PRO A 333 -27.41 -2.09 31.27
C PRO A 333 -27.21 -3.50 30.70
N ALA A 334 -26.22 -4.21 31.25
CA ALA A 334 -26.07 -5.64 30.99
C ALA A 334 -27.46 -6.25 31.11
N LEU A 335 -27.89 -7.02 30.11
CA LEU A 335 -29.20 -7.69 30.08
C LEU A 335 -29.40 -8.45 31.38
N ALA A 336 -29.93 -7.75 32.37
CA ALA A 336 -30.12 -8.23 33.71
C ALA A 336 -31.38 -9.08 33.62
N ALA A 337 -31.17 -10.38 33.74
CA ALA A 337 -32.18 -11.39 33.96
C ALA A 337 -33.45 -11.21 33.11
N GLY A 338 -33.50 -11.90 31.96
CA GLY A 338 -34.79 -12.19 31.35
C GLY A 338 -35.77 -12.71 32.41
N PRO A 339 -37.06 -12.32 32.35
CA PRO A 339 -38.05 -12.87 33.26
C PRO A 339 -37.97 -14.39 33.21
N GLU A 340 -37.99 -15.00 34.39
CA GLU A 340 -37.93 -16.44 34.68
C GLU A 340 -37.87 -17.35 33.47
N ALA A 341 -36.85 -18.20 33.41
CA ALA A 341 -36.73 -19.31 32.48
C ALA A 341 -38.09 -19.96 32.18
N SER A 342 -38.77 -19.49 31.13
CA SER A 342 -39.91 -20.19 30.58
C SER A 342 -39.30 -21.43 29.97
N ALA A 343 -39.39 -22.51 30.73
CA ALA A 343 -38.92 -23.82 30.32
C ALA A 343 -39.44 -24.07 28.90
N TRP A 344 -38.53 -24.17 27.94
CA TRP A 344 -38.84 -24.67 26.61
C TRP A 344 -39.37 -26.10 26.80
N ARG A 345 -40.69 -26.23 26.94
CA ARG A 345 -41.37 -27.51 26.92
C ARG A 345 -41.44 -27.94 25.45
N PRO A 346 -40.99 -29.15 25.11
CA PRO A 346 -41.21 -29.67 23.77
C PRO A 346 -42.72 -29.76 23.52
N SER A 347 -43.19 -29.15 22.44
CA SER A 347 -44.56 -29.26 21.99
C SER A 347 -44.86 -30.72 21.63
N PRO A 348 -46.01 -31.31 22.04
CA PRO A 348 -46.37 -32.64 21.58
C PRO A 348 -46.63 -32.58 20.07
N ARG A 349 -45.77 -33.23 19.29
CA ARG A 349 -46.07 -33.50 17.87
C ARG A 349 -47.36 -34.33 17.82
N ARG A 350 -48.47 -33.76 17.35
CA ARG A 350 -49.55 -34.54 16.72
C ARG A 350 -49.04 -35.05 15.38
N GLY A 351 -48.26 -36.12 15.43
CA GLY A 351 -48.04 -36.98 14.27
C GLY A 351 -49.15 -38.01 14.23
N HIS A 352 -50.04 -37.88 13.25
CA HIS A 352 -50.91 -38.98 12.86
C HIS A 352 -50.03 -40.20 12.52
N PHE A 353 -50.15 -41.26 13.32
CA PHE A 353 -49.72 -42.58 12.92
C PHE A 353 -50.64 -43.05 11.78
N ASN A 354 -50.05 -43.41 10.64
CA ASN A 354 -50.50 -44.57 9.88
C ASN A 354 -49.38 -45.60 9.96
N ALA A 355 -49.77 -46.79 10.38
CA ALA A 355 -48.93 -47.91 10.75
C ALA A 355 -48.21 -48.54 9.55
N ILE A 356 -46.94 -48.90 9.74
CA ILE A 356 -46.39 -50.15 9.19
C ILE A 356 -45.54 -50.79 10.30
N SER A 357 -45.92 -52.00 10.68
CA SER A 357 -45.29 -52.88 11.67
C SER A 357 -44.09 -53.63 11.07
N ALA A 358 -43.03 -53.85 11.86
CA ALA A 358 -42.45 -55.19 12.16
C ALA A 358 -41.05 -55.13 12.81
N GLY A 359 -40.87 -55.86 13.92
CA GLY A 359 -39.61 -56.37 14.53
C GLY A 359 -38.73 -55.32 15.23
N GLY A 360 -38.47 -55.34 16.55
CA GLY A 360 -37.87 -56.43 17.35
C GLY A 360 -36.38 -56.53 16.99
N GLU A 361 -35.39 -56.13 17.80
CA GLU A 361 -35.06 -56.58 19.16
C GLU A 361 -34.20 -55.55 19.94
N LYS A 362 -34.08 -55.77 21.26
CA LYS A 362 -33.38 -54.98 22.28
C LYS A 362 -32.00 -55.57 22.60
N GLU A 363 -31.28 -54.82 23.46
CA GLU A 363 -30.13 -55.15 24.33
C GLU A 363 -28.76 -54.71 23.79
N ASP A 364 -27.83 -54.14 24.55
CA ASP A 364 -27.78 -53.68 25.94
C ASP A 364 -26.51 -52.83 26.13
N GLY A 365 -26.55 -51.94 27.13
CA GLY A 365 -25.47 -51.77 28.12
C GLY A 365 -24.05 -51.35 27.70
N ARG A 366 -23.69 -50.16 28.19
CA ARG A 366 -22.47 -49.86 29.01
C ARG A 366 -21.25 -49.26 28.31
N PHE A 367 -20.90 -48.08 28.84
CA PHE A 367 -19.65 -47.34 28.68
C PHE A 367 -18.42 -48.13 29.14
N GLU A 368 -17.34 -48.07 28.37
CA GLU A 368 -15.97 -48.09 28.90
C GLU A 368 -14.99 -47.29 28.03
N LYS A 369 -14.09 -46.57 28.71
CA LYS A 369 -12.96 -45.82 28.15
C LYS A 369 -11.88 -46.79 27.63
N ALA A 370 -11.26 -46.52 26.49
CA ALA A 370 -9.79 -46.47 26.33
C ALA A 370 -9.34 -46.31 24.87
N ALA A 371 -8.24 -45.58 24.73
CA ALA A 371 -7.13 -45.78 23.80
C ALA A 371 -7.34 -45.57 22.28
N ARG A 372 -6.34 -44.86 21.72
CA ARG A 372 -6.07 -44.60 20.30
C ARG A 372 -6.10 -45.89 19.46
N PRO A 373 -6.46 -45.77 18.16
CA PRO A 373 -5.93 -46.68 17.16
C PRO A 373 -5.03 -45.96 16.14
N SER A 374 -3.99 -46.71 15.82
CA SER A 374 -2.99 -46.56 14.78
C SER A 374 -3.53 -46.60 13.35
N LEU A 375 -2.78 -45.93 12.47
CA LEU A 375 -2.64 -46.10 11.03
C LEU A 375 -3.27 -47.37 10.42
N HIS A 376 -4.28 -47.15 9.57
CA HIS A 376 -4.58 -48.05 8.47
C HIS A 376 -4.56 -47.31 7.13
N ARG A 377 -3.67 -47.82 6.28
CA ARG A 377 -3.45 -47.51 4.87
C ARG A 377 -4.67 -47.99 4.08
N GLN A 378 -5.46 -47.07 3.53
CA GLN A 378 -6.40 -47.39 2.45
C GLN A 378 -5.85 -46.86 1.12
N GLN A 379 -5.54 -47.80 0.24
CA GLN A 379 -5.33 -47.57 -1.18
C GLN A 379 -6.67 -47.32 -1.87
N GLY A 380 -6.62 -46.46 -2.89
CA GLY A 380 -7.50 -46.55 -4.06
C GLY A 380 -8.66 -45.56 -4.10
N LYS A 381 -8.44 -44.39 -4.70
CA LYS A 381 -9.40 -43.74 -5.61
C LYS A 381 -8.64 -43.02 -6.74
N GLU A 382 -8.70 -43.65 -7.89
CA GLU A 382 -8.25 -43.18 -9.20
C GLU A 382 -9.27 -42.16 -9.74
N TRP A 383 -8.79 -40.99 -10.20
CA TRP A 383 -9.64 -39.93 -10.73
C TRP A 383 -9.72 -40.04 -12.26
N VAL A 384 -10.89 -40.38 -12.78
CA VAL A 384 -11.21 -40.41 -14.22
C VAL A 384 -11.82 -39.07 -14.64
N ARG A 385 -11.22 -38.41 -15.66
CA ARG A 385 -11.78 -37.22 -16.32
C ARG A 385 -12.85 -37.64 -17.36
N PRO A 386 -13.99 -36.95 -17.50
CA PRO A 386 -14.91 -37.19 -18.60
C PRO A 386 -14.47 -36.49 -19.89
N LEU A 387 -14.39 -37.27 -20.97
CA LEU A 387 -14.27 -36.83 -22.36
C LEU A 387 -15.62 -36.32 -22.87
N GLY A 388 -15.66 -35.09 -23.38
CA GLY A 388 -16.74 -34.53 -24.20
C GLY A 388 -16.37 -34.58 -25.69
N LYS A 389 -17.32 -35.04 -26.52
CA LYS A 389 -17.16 -35.46 -27.92
C LYS A 389 -16.95 -34.32 -28.92
N GLU A 390 -16.24 -34.70 -29.99
CA GLU A 390 -16.05 -34.00 -31.26
C GLU A 390 -17.36 -33.73 -32.04
N GLN A 391 -17.36 -32.64 -32.81
CA GLN A 391 -17.92 -32.60 -34.16
C GLN A 391 -16.89 -31.93 -35.07
N GLY A 392 -16.42 -32.66 -36.08
CA GLY A 392 -15.62 -32.11 -37.17
C GLY A 392 -16.43 -32.06 -38.47
N VAL A 393 -16.12 -31.08 -39.32
CA VAL A 393 -16.16 -31.24 -40.79
C VAL A 393 -15.06 -30.36 -41.40
N ALA A 394 -14.29 -30.97 -42.29
CA ALA A 394 -13.14 -30.45 -43.00
C ALA A 394 -13.52 -29.67 -44.28
N TRP A 395 -12.60 -28.83 -44.75
CA TRP A 395 -12.26 -28.71 -46.18
C TRP A 395 -10.75 -28.55 -46.33
N ALA A 396 -10.22 -29.18 -47.38
CA ALA A 396 -8.83 -29.49 -47.60
C ALA A 396 -8.16 -28.61 -48.68
N GLN A 397 -6.83 -28.54 -48.57
CA GLN A 397 -5.80 -28.58 -49.63
C GLN A 397 -5.55 -27.39 -50.59
N GLY A 398 -4.25 -27.04 -50.63
CA GLY A 398 -3.53 -26.35 -51.72
C GLY A 398 -2.09 -26.03 -51.31
N ALA A 399 -1.17 -27.01 -51.30
CA ALA A 399 0.02 -27.11 -52.17
C ALA A 399 0.91 -25.84 -52.21
N LEU A 400 2.05 -25.76 -51.53
CA LEU A 400 3.39 -26.28 -51.90
C LEU A 400 3.88 -25.84 -53.29
N THR A 401 4.76 -24.82 -53.36
CA THR A 401 6.03 -24.74 -54.14
C THR A 401 6.51 -23.29 -54.33
N ALA A 402 7.75 -22.98 -53.93
CA ALA A 402 8.79 -22.35 -54.77
C ALA A 402 9.97 -21.76 -53.94
N LEU A 403 11.12 -22.42 -54.07
CA LEU A 403 12.50 -21.90 -54.25
C LEU A 403 13.00 -20.76 -53.33
N ALA A 404 13.98 -20.99 -52.45
CA ALA A 404 15.41 -21.14 -52.76
C ALA A 404 15.98 -19.98 -53.61
N GLY A 405 16.67 -19.03 -52.96
CA GLY A 405 17.47 -18.01 -53.66
C GLY A 405 18.13 -17.00 -52.72
N ALA A 406 19.47 -16.98 -52.77
CA ALA A 406 20.36 -15.87 -52.39
C ALA A 406 20.79 -15.71 -50.91
N THR A 407 21.49 -16.74 -50.39
CA THR A 407 22.79 -16.51 -49.74
C THR A 407 23.79 -16.01 -50.80
N ALA A 408 24.21 -14.74 -50.71
CA ALA A 408 25.46 -14.15 -51.20
C ALA A 408 25.23 -12.70 -51.63
N TYR A 409 25.36 -11.77 -50.69
CA TYR A 409 25.89 -10.44 -50.97
C TYR A 409 26.57 -9.94 -49.66
N VAL A 410 27.86 -10.24 -49.51
CA VAL A 410 28.92 -9.22 -49.58
C VAL A 410 28.96 -8.42 -48.27
N THR A 411 29.70 -8.81 -47.23
CA THR A 411 31.17 -8.88 -47.16
C THR A 411 31.86 -7.76 -47.96
N TYR A 412 31.45 -6.52 -47.73
CA TYR A 412 32.19 -5.33 -48.18
C TYR A 412 31.86 -4.14 -47.28
N LEU A 413 32.40 -4.15 -46.06
CA LEU A 413 32.60 -2.95 -45.24
C LEU A 413 33.58 -3.26 -44.07
N ALA A 414 34.59 -4.06 -44.36
CA ALA A 414 35.81 -4.16 -43.58
C ALA A 414 36.97 -4.01 -44.58
N LEU A 415 37.73 -2.91 -44.45
CA LEU A 415 38.77 -2.38 -45.35
C LEU A 415 38.32 -1.22 -46.26
N SER A 416 38.02 -0.06 -45.69
CA SER A 416 38.67 1.21 -46.09
C SER A 416 38.25 2.37 -45.17
N LYS A 417 39.27 3.01 -44.57
CA LYS A 417 39.29 4.18 -43.67
C LYS A 417 39.16 3.89 -42.18
#